data_AF-A0A7W1YRA5-F1
#
_entry.id   AF-A0A7W1YRA5-F1
#
_cell.length_a   1.000
_cell.length_b   1.000
_cell.length_c   1.000
_cell.angle_alpha   90.00
_cell.angle_beta   90.00
_cell.angle_gamma   90.00
#
_symmetry.space_group_name_H-M   'P 1'
#
loop_
_entity.id
_entity.type
_entity.pdbx_description
1 polymer ?
#
loop_
_entity_poly.entity_id
_entity_poly.type
_entity_poly.pdbx_seq_one_letter_code
_entity_poly.pdbx_strand_id
1 'polypeptide(L)'
;IEVRTTQARQFLKEGDKVKFVVRFRGRQLAHTDIGMKMLLDIAESLRDVATIEQRPLPEGKSYTLLIAPGAAKAPKRERPAPIANAPQAPVPQVVPVPVDAVVSEPAQAEG
;
A
#
# COMPACT_ATOMS: atom_id res chain seq x y z
N ILE A 1 7.04 -20.22 -6.53
CA ILE A 1 7.56 -19.25 -5.54
C ILE A 1 8.99 -18.83 -5.87
N GLU A 2 9.83 -19.78 -6.28
CA GLU A 2 11.26 -19.62 -6.58
C GLU A 2 11.67 -18.39 -7.41
N VAL A 3 11.06 -18.16 -8.59
CA VAL A 3 11.41 -17.00 -9.44
C VAL A 3 11.22 -15.66 -8.72
N ARG A 4 10.16 -15.53 -7.91
CA ARG A 4 9.85 -14.29 -7.19
C ARG A 4 10.83 -14.06 -6.03
N THR A 5 11.20 -15.13 -5.33
CA THR A 5 12.23 -15.08 -4.28
C THR A 5 13.59 -14.70 -4.86
N THR A 6 13.99 -15.29 -5.99
CA THR A 6 15.26 -14.96 -6.67
C THR A 6 15.31 -13.51 -7.15
N GLN A 7 14.22 -12.97 -7.68
CA GLN A 7 14.14 -11.56 -8.06
C GLN A 7 14.24 -10.65 -6.83
N ALA A 8 13.49 -10.94 -5.76
CA ALA A 8 13.56 -10.16 -4.54
C ALA A 8 14.96 -10.17 -3.91
N ARG A 9 15.66 -11.31 -3.92
CA ARG A 9 17.07 -11.39 -3.48
C ARG A 9 17.98 -10.45 -4.28
N GLN A 10 17.73 -10.28 -5.58
CA GLN A 10 18.49 -9.35 -6.41
C GLN A 10 18.18 -7.89 -6.07
N PHE A 11 16.90 -7.52 -5.95
CA PHE A 11 16.50 -6.17 -5.53
C PHE A 11 17.07 -5.80 -4.15
N LEU A 12 17.04 -6.74 -3.20
CA LEU A 12 17.57 -6.54 -1.86
C LEU A 12 19.11 -6.38 -1.85
N LYS A 13 19.82 -7.05 -2.77
CA LYS A 13 21.26 -6.83 -2.99
C LYS A 13 21.56 -5.48 -3.65
N GLU A 14 20.63 -4.97 -4.46
CA GLU A 14 20.76 -3.69 -5.15
C GLU A 14 20.47 -2.48 -4.22
N GLY A 15 19.89 -2.74 -3.04
CA GLY A 15 19.49 -1.71 -2.08
C GLY A 15 18.04 -1.25 -2.24
N ASP A 16 17.24 -2.00 -2.98
CA ASP A 16 15.84 -1.68 -3.23
C ASP A 16 14.88 -2.33 -2.23
N LYS A 17 13.82 -1.59 -1.90
CA LYS A 17 12.72 -2.07 -1.04
C LYS A 17 11.75 -2.91 -1.87
N VAL A 18 11.36 -4.06 -1.34
CA VAL A 18 10.45 -4.99 -2.04
C VAL A 18 9.12 -5.07 -1.30
N LYS A 19 8.03 -4.77 -2.01
CA LYS A 19 6.65 -4.95 -1.55
C LYS A 19 6.04 -6.14 -2.28
N PHE A 20 5.69 -7.20 -1.55
CA PHE A 20 4.95 -8.32 -2.10
C PHE A 20 3.46 -8.11 -1.90
N VAL A 21 2.67 -8.27 -2.97
CA VAL A 21 1.22 -8.21 -2.93
C VAL A 21 0.64 -9.47 -3.57
N VAL A 22 -0.16 -10.20 -2.82
CA VAL A 22 -0.91 -11.35 -3.29
C VAL A 22 -2.37 -10.93 -3.43
N ARG A 23 -2.88 -10.88 -4.66
CA ARG A 23 -4.30 -10.59 -4.93
C ARG A 23 -5.05 -11.90 -5.12
N PHE A 24 -6.16 -12.07 -4.41
CA PHE A 24 -7.04 -13.24 -4.57
C PHE A 24 -8.13 -12.91 -5.59
N ARG A 25 -8.40 -13.82 -6.53
CA ARG A 25 -9.51 -13.70 -7.48
C ARG A 25 -10.55 -14.80 -7.24
N GLY A 26 -11.81 -14.40 -7.15
CA GLY A 26 -12.97 -15.30 -7.14
C GLY A 26 -13.01 -16.25 -5.93
N ARG A 27 -13.00 -17.57 -6.21
CA ARG A 27 -13.16 -18.66 -5.21
C ARG A 27 -11.95 -18.84 -4.27
N GLN A 28 -10.89 -18.05 -4.42
CA GLN A 28 -9.68 -18.14 -3.60
C GLN A 28 -9.74 -17.27 -2.32
N LEU A 29 -10.79 -16.47 -2.13
CA LEU A 29 -11.02 -15.70 -0.90
C LEU A 29 -11.12 -16.57 0.36
N ALA A 30 -11.56 -17.83 0.23
CA ALA A 30 -11.59 -18.79 1.34
C ALA A 30 -10.19 -19.32 1.72
N HIS A 31 -9.19 -19.13 0.86
CA HIS A 31 -7.80 -19.54 1.07
C HIS A 31 -6.87 -18.35 1.28
N THR A 32 -7.38 -17.31 1.94
CA THR A 32 -6.56 -16.17 2.42
C THR A 32 -5.39 -16.63 3.29
N ASP A 33 -5.58 -17.68 4.10
CA ASP A 33 -4.53 -18.32 4.91
C ASP A 33 -3.33 -18.80 4.07
N ILE A 34 -3.58 -19.33 2.88
CA ILE A 34 -2.53 -19.79 1.97
C ILE A 34 -1.64 -18.64 1.53
N GLY A 35 -2.21 -17.47 1.22
CA GLY A 35 -1.41 -16.32 0.80
C GLY A 35 -0.60 -15.74 1.96
N MET A 36 -1.11 -15.78 3.19
CA MET A 36 -0.33 -15.44 4.38
C MET A 36 0.87 -16.38 4.53
N LYS A 37 0.65 -17.70 4.46
CA LYS A 37 1.75 -18.68 4.54
C LYS A 37 2.77 -18.51 3.43
N MET A 38 2.34 -18.28 2.19
CA MET A 38 3.26 -18.03 1.07
C MET A 38 4.12 -16.79 1.30
N LEU A 39 3.53 -15.69 1.79
CA LEU A 39 4.29 -14.48 2.09
C LEU A 39 5.23 -14.69 3.26
N LEU A 40 4.81 -15.43 4.28
CA LEU A 40 5.63 -15.76 5.43
C LEU A 40 6.86 -16.59 5.02
N ASP A 41 6.66 -17.62 4.20
CA ASP A 41 7.74 -18.48 3.67
C ASP A 41 8.77 -17.66 2.87
N ILE A 42 8.30 -16.75 2.01
CA ILE A 42 9.16 -15.81 1.29
C ILE A 42 9.89 -14.88 2.27
N ALA A 43 9.20 -14.35 3.29
CA ALA A 43 9.78 -13.45 4.27
C ALA A 43 10.91 -14.14 5.05
N GLU A 44 10.70 -15.37 5.51
CA GLU A 44 11.72 -16.16 6.21
C GLU A 44 12.92 -16.47 5.32
N SER A 45 12.68 -16.83 4.06
CA SER A 45 13.75 -17.13 3.09
C SER A 45 14.57 -15.90 2.68
N LEU A 46 14.04 -14.69 2.89
CA LEU A 46 14.69 -13.41 2.60
C LEU A 46 15.25 -12.71 3.85
N ARG A 47 14.88 -13.15 5.05
CA ARG A 47 15.31 -12.57 6.34
C ARG A 47 16.82 -12.59 6.55
N ASP A 48 17.53 -13.45 5.83
CA ASP A 48 19.00 -13.54 5.82
C ASP A 48 19.66 -12.33 5.15
N VAL A 49 19.06 -11.82 4.07
CA VAL A 49 19.61 -10.70 3.27
C VAL A 49 18.85 -9.39 3.46
N ALA A 50 17.77 -9.41 4.24
CA ALA A 50 16.83 -8.30 4.35
C ALA A 50 16.08 -8.23 5.69
N THR A 51 15.67 -7.03 6.06
CA THR A 51 14.93 -6.71 7.28
C THR A 51 13.44 -6.65 7.00
N ILE A 52 12.64 -7.41 7.76
CA ILE A 52 11.17 -7.37 7.68
C ILE A 52 10.69 -6.12 8.42
N GLU A 53 10.31 -5.09 7.68
CA GLU A 53 9.67 -3.89 8.21
C GLU A 53 8.20 -4.14 8.55
N GLN A 54 7.49 -4.85 7.68
CA GLN A 54 6.08 -5.13 7.86
C GLN A 54 5.78 -6.60 7.61
N ARG A 55 5.22 -7.27 8.62
CA ARG A 55 4.73 -8.66 8.54
C ARG A 55 3.57 -8.78 7.54
N PRO A 56 3.26 -10.00 7.05
CA PRO A 56 2.20 -10.18 6.07
C PRO A 56 0.84 -9.85 6.69
N LEU A 57 0.17 -8.84 6.13
CA LEU A 57 -1.10 -8.33 6.63
C LEU A 57 -2.20 -8.47 5.56
N PRO A 58 -3.45 -8.78 5.96
CA PRO A 58 -4.59 -8.77 5.06
C PRO A 58 -5.01 -7.33 4.73
N GLU A 59 -4.96 -6.97 3.46
CA GLU A 59 -5.45 -5.70 2.89
C GLU A 59 -6.65 -5.99 1.97
N GLY A 60 -7.83 -6.12 2.57
CA GLY A 60 -9.11 -6.34 1.87
C GLY A 60 -9.16 -7.66 1.09
N LYS A 61 -8.91 -7.59 -0.23
CA LYS A 61 -8.91 -8.75 -1.14
C LYS A 61 -7.49 -9.20 -1.51
N SER A 62 -6.51 -8.76 -0.75
CA SER A 62 -5.10 -9.03 -0.95
C SER A 62 -4.36 -9.21 0.37
N TYR A 63 -3.19 -9.85 0.33
CA TYR A 63 -2.22 -9.74 1.40
C TYR A 63 -1.00 -8.95 0.93
N THR A 64 -0.45 -8.15 1.83
CA THR A 64 0.70 -7.30 1.57
C THR A 64 1.81 -7.57 2.58
N LEU A 65 3.06 -7.67 2.10
CA LEU A 65 4.27 -7.82 2.90
C LEU A 65 5.31 -6.80 2.44
N LEU A 66 6.01 -6.16 3.37
CA LEU A 66 7.07 -5.18 3.07
C LEU A 66 8.39 -5.61 3.70
N ILE A 67 9.43 -5.66 2.86
CA ILE A 67 10.79 -6.01 3.27
C ILE A 67 11.75 -4.94 2.76
N ALA A 68 12.68 -4.55 3.62
CA ALA A 68 13.76 -3.61 3.31
C ALA A 68 15.12 -4.33 3.26
N PRO A 69 16.07 -3.89 2.43
CA PRO A 69 17.41 -4.47 2.40
C PRO A 69 18.17 -4.17 3.70
N GLY A 70 18.86 -5.17 4.24
CA GLY A 70 19.71 -5.00 5.42
C GLY A 70 20.92 -4.15 5.05
N ALA A 71 21.19 -3.11 5.85
CA ALA A 71 22.13 -2.01 5.57
C ALA A 71 23.61 -2.39 5.38
N ALA A 72 23.96 -3.66 5.16
CA ALA A 72 25.33 -4.12 5.06
C ALA A 72 26.04 -3.72 3.75
N LYS A 73 25.32 -3.52 2.63
CA LYS A 73 25.91 -3.02 1.35
C LYS A 73 24.85 -2.38 0.44
N ALA A 74 24.54 -1.09 0.62
CA ALA A 74 23.76 -0.34 -0.37
C ALA A 74 24.44 1.02 -0.65
N PRO A 75 25.07 1.22 -1.83
CA PRO A 75 25.51 2.52 -2.25
C PRO A 75 24.30 3.37 -2.66
N LYS A 76 24.35 4.63 -2.26
CA LYS A 76 23.45 5.74 -2.55
C LYS A 76 23.02 5.78 -4.04
N ARG A 77 21.82 5.28 -4.34
CA ARG A 77 21.14 5.53 -5.62
C ARG A 77 19.68 5.91 -5.35
N GLU A 78 19.42 7.20 -5.50
CA GLU A 78 18.09 7.77 -5.38
C GLU A 78 17.39 7.75 -6.75
N ARG A 79 16.10 7.37 -6.73
CA ARG A 79 15.01 7.57 -7.71
C ARG A 79 14.69 6.43 -8.70
N PRO A 80 13.41 6.33 -9.12
CA PRO A 80 12.12 6.62 -8.44
C PRO A 80 11.25 5.32 -8.45
N ALA A 81 10.16 5.09 -7.71
CA ALA A 81 9.00 5.88 -7.36
C ALA A 81 8.17 5.03 -6.35
N PRO A 82 7.27 5.65 -5.57
CA PRO A 82 6.25 4.93 -4.85
C PRO A 82 5.38 4.14 -5.83
N ILE A 83 5.53 2.81 -5.84
CA ILE A 83 4.51 1.93 -6.40
C ILE A 83 3.26 2.00 -5.52
N ALA A 84 2.41 2.97 -5.85
CA ALA A 84 0.96 2.91 -5.80
C ALA A 84 0.36 2.10 -4.62
N ASN A 85 0.17 2.76 -3.49
CA ASN A 85 -1.22 3.07 -3.15
C ASN A 85 -1.35 4.56 -3.38
N ALA A 86 -2.05 4.93 -4.45
CA ALA A 86 -2.50 6.30 -4.64
C ALA A 86 -3.11 6.79 -3.31
N PRO A 87 -2.99 8.07 -2.92
CA PRO A 87 -4.09 8.64 -2.16
C PRO A 87 -5.32 8.30 -3.01
N GLN A 88 -6.25 7.51 -2.48
CA GLN A 88 -7.58 7.48 -3.06
C GLN A 88 -7.98 8.94 -3.08
N ALA A 89 -7.94 9.58 -4.25
CA ALA A 89 -8.51 10.89 -4.41
C ALA A 89 -9.97 10.70 -4.04
N PRO A 90 -10.48 11.31 -2.96
CA PRO A 90 -11.91 11.34 -2.77
C PRO A 90 -12.42 12.39 -3.76
N VAL A 91 -12.78 11.97 -4.96
CA VAL A 91 -13.65 12.79 -5.82
C VAL A 91 -14.74 11.89 -6.38
N PRO A 92 -16.02 12.29 -6.43
CA PRO A 92 -16.65 13.51 -5.91
C PRO A 92 -17.95 13.20 -5.13
N GLN A 93 -18.08 13.65 -3.88
CA GLN A 93 -19.44 13.91 -3.39
C GLN A 93 -19.87 15.28 -3.91
N VAL A 94 -20.40 15.27 -5.13
CA VAL A 94 -21.36 16.29 -5.56
C VAL A 94 -22.50 16.24 -4.56
N VAL A 95 -22.55 17.24 -3.69
CA VAL A 95 -23.80 17.71 -3.13
C VAL A 95 -24.09 19.02 -3.87
N PRO A 96 -25.23 19.14 -4.55
CA PRO A 96 -25.56 20.30 -5.35
C PRO A 96 -25.62 21.53 -4.46
N VAL A 97 -25.13 22.66 -4.98
CA VAL A 97 -25.46 23.98 -4.47
C VAL A 97 -26.99 24.15 -4.53
N PRO A 98 -27.72 24.39 -3.43
CA PRO A 98 -28.94 25.15 -3.55
C PRO A 98 -28.53 26.61 -3.71
N VAL A 99 -28.41 27.04 -4.97
CA VAL A 99 -28.63 28.44 -5.31
C VAL A 99 -30.13 28.65 -5.29
N ASP A 100 -30.68 29.06 -4.15
CA ASP A 100 -31.87 29.91 -4.13
C ASP A 100 -32.08 30.56 -2.75
N ALA A 101 -32.75 31.71 -2.78
CA ALA A 101 -33.28 32.48 -1.66
C ALA A 101 -32.34 33.52 -1.04
N VAL A 102 -32.11 34.55 -1.86
CA VAL A 102 -32.55 35.92 -1.52
C VAL A 102 -33.59 35.96 -0.40
N VAL A 103 -33.30 36.70 0.67
CA VAL A 103 -34.24 37.68 1.20
C VAL A 103 -33.48 38.66 2.09
N SER A 104 -33.37 39.87 1.53
CA SER A 104 -33.13 41.12 2.23
C SER A 104 -34.13 41.32 3.35
N GLU A 105 -33.66 41.72 4.53
CA GLU A 105 -34.52 42.43 5.48
C GLU A 105 -33.74 43.63 6.06
N PRO A 106 -34.09 44.87 5.66
CA PRO A 106 -33.64 46.09 6.30
C PRO A 106 -34.74 46.67 7.21
N ALA A 107 -34.44 46.88 8.50
CA ALA A 107 -35.17 47.79 9.41
C ALA A 107 -34.31 47.96 10.68
N GLN A 108 -33.67 49.10 10.98
CA GLN A 108 -34.18 50.39 11.48
C GLN A 108 -34.90 50.32 12.85
N ALA A 109 -34.40 51.17 13.78
CA ALA A 109 -35.00 51.70 15.02
C ALA A 109 -35.39 50.70 16.13
N GLU A 110 -35.26 50.95 17.44
CA GLU A 110 -35.32 52.13 18.32
C GLU A 110 -34.46 51.80 19.58
N GLY A 111 -33.88 52.69 20.38
CA GLY A 111 -34.38 54.01 20.79
C GLY A 111 -35.17 53.86 22.09
#